data_AF-A0A2T5RI12-F1
#
_entry.id   AF-A0A2T5RI12-F1
#
_cell.length_a   1.000
_cell.length_b   1.000
_cell.length_c   1.000
_cell.angle_alpha   90.00
_cell.angle_beta   90.00
_cell.angle_gamma   90.00
#
_symmetry.space_group_name_H-M   'P 1'
#
loop_
_entity.id
_entity.type
_entity.pdbx_description
1 polymer ?
#
loop_
_entity_poly.entity_id
_entity_poly.type
_entity_poly.pdbx_seq_one_letter_code
_entity_poly.pdbx_strand_id
1 'polypeptide(L)'
;MENYKIDFNSFIERNPRHQKFSDNQIAKEIYNLLAEGENIYRMMVFSELEIPALAASISEIEDLYGEQEIFNLNNSFSKQTMGVMVKDILRSFGYDNTKSKDIPKGLSKYVNTAAVYKKLDTPSKNLKSSFEIVEFE
;
A
#
# COMPACT_ATOMS: atom_id res chain seq x y z
N MET A 1 5.95 -10.24 21.45
CA MET A 1 5.61 -9.80 20.08
C MET A 1 5.96 -8.33 20.01
N GLU A 2 7.10 -8.00 19.40
CA GLU A 2 7.52 -6.62 19.22
C GLU A 2 6.41 -5.82 18.53
N ASN A 3 6.25 -4.59 18.99
CA ASN A 3 5.17 -3.68 18.67
C ASN A 3 5.25 -3.28 17.19
N TYR A 4 4.72 -4.12 16.29
CA TYR A 4 4.78 -3.87 14.85
C TYR A 4 4.14 -2.51 14.57
N LYS A 5 4.95 -1.58 14.08
CA LYS A 5 4.56 -0.19 13.84
C LYS A 5 4.43 0.04 12.35
N ILE A 6 3.23 0.44 11.94
CA ILE A 6 2.91 0.85 10.58
C ILE A 6 3.29 2.32 10.47
N ASP A 7 4.56 2.58 10.16
CA ASP A 7 5.09 3.89 9.81
C ASP A 7 6.32 3.71 8.92
N PHE A 8 6.64 4.77 8.18
CA PHE A 8 7.67 4.73 7.16
C PHE A 8 9.08 4.43 7.71
N ASN A 9 9.43 4.93 8.90
CA ASN A 9 10.77 4.72 9.45
C ASN A 9 10.95 3.24 9.83
N SER A 10 9.95 2.66 10.50
CA SER A 10 9.99 1.23 10.80
C SER A 10 9.91 0.36 9.54
N PHE A 11 9.25 0.82 8.48
CA PHE A 11 9.32 0.16 7.17
C PHE A 11 10.75 0.14 6.61
N ILE A 12 11.48 1.26 6.63
CA ILE A 12 12.86 1.34 6.14
C ILE A 12 13.80 0.44 6.95
N GLU A 13 13.66 0.43 8.28
CA GLU A 13 14.43 -0.44 9.19
C GLU A 13 14.22 -1.93 8.86
N ARG A 14 12.97 -2.35 8.60
CA ARG A 14 12.63 -3.72 8.22
C ARG A 14 13.05 -4.10 6.81
N ASN A 15 13.24 -3.12 5.92
CA ASN A 15 13.47 -3.33 4.50
C ASN A 15 14.78 -2.64 4.05
N PRO A 16 15.96 -3.11 4.50
CA PRO A 16 17.24 -2.42 4.31
C PRO A 16 17.62 -2.19 2.84
N ARG A 17 17.12 -3.03 1.92
CA ARG A 17 17.30 -2.83 0.46
C ARG A 17 16.72 -1.51 -0.05
N HIS A 18 15.74 -0.96 0.66
CA HIS A 18 15.03 0.27 0.30
C HIS A 18 15.54 1.51 1.07
N GLN A 19 16.64 1.39 1.82
CA GLN A 19 17.24 2.49 2.59
C GLN A 19 17.57 3.74 1.77
N LYS A 20 17.77 3.63 0.45
CA LYS A 20 17.99 4.80 -0.41
C LYS A 20 16.83 5.82 -0.36
N PHE A 21 15.66 5.40 0.13
CA PHE A 21 14.49 6.24 0.33
C PHE A 21 14.31 6.72 1.78
N SER A 22 15.27 6.50 2.68
CA SER A 22 15.19 6.91 4.09
C SER A 22 14.80 8.38 4.28
N ASP A 23 15.40 9.25 3.48
CA ASP A 23 15.21 10.70 3.53
C ASP A 23 14.31 11.22 2.39
N ASN A 24 13.61 10.30 1.71
CA ASN A 24 12.75 10.63 0.58
C ASN A 24 11.33 10.97 1.07
N GLN A 25 11.02 12.26 1.06
CA GLN A 25 9.73 12.76 1.54
C GLN A 25 8.54 12.22 0.73
N ILE A 26 8.68 12.06 -0.59
CA ILE A 26 7.62 11.51 -1.44
C ILE A 26 7.35 10.04 -1.11
N ALA A 27 8.41 9.23 -0.91
CA ALA A 27 8.26 7.84 -0.50
C ALA A 27 7.53 7.72 0.85
N LYS A 28 7.84 8.62 1.79
CA LYS A 28 7.18 8.70 3.09
C LYS A 28 5.70 9.06 2.96
N GLU A 29 5.37 10.02 2.11
CA GLU A 29 3.97 10.42 1.87
C GLU A 29 3.16 9.30 1.21
N ILE A 30 3.72 8.62 0.19
CA ILE A 30 3.10 7.44 -0.43
C ILE A 30 2.85 6.34 0.61
N TYR A 31 3.84 6.05 1.48
CA TYR A 31 3.65 5.06 2.53
C TYR A 31 2.53 5.46 3.48
N ASN A 32 2.50 6.72 3.91
CA ASN A 32 1.47 7.22 4.82
C ASN A 32 0.08 7.12 4.20
N LEU A 33 -0.08 7.51 2.93
CA LEU A 33 -1.32 7.36 2.18
C LEU A 33 -1.79 5.90 2.15
N LEU A 34 -0.88 4.96 1.82
CA LEU A 34 -1.19 3.53 1.84
C LEU A 34 -1.54 3.01 3.25
N ALA A 35 -0.98 3.63 4.29
CA ALA A 35 -1.18 3.26 5.68
C ALA A 35 -2.43 3.90 6.32
N GLU A 36 -3.17 4.74 5.59
CA GLU A 36 -4.44 5.27 6.06
C GLU A 36 -5.47 4.15 6.22
N GLY A 37 -6.31 4.23 7.26
CA GLY A 37 -7.24 3.16 7.60
C GLY A 37 -8.19 2.80 6.46
N GLU A 38 -8.67 3.79 5.71
CA GLU A 38 -9.51 3.58 4.53
C GLU A 38 -8.76 2.86 3.41
N ASN A 39 -7.53 3.28 3.10
CA ASN A 39 -6.72 2.65 2.07
C ASN A 39 -6.33 1.22 2.45
N ILE A 40 -5.99 0.95 3.71
CA ILE A 40 -5.78 -0.40 4.23
C ILE A 40 -7.03 -1.26 4.02
N TYR A 41 -8.21 -0.75 4.39
CA TYR A 41 -9.48 -1.45 4.20
C TYR A 41 -9.72 -1.79 2.72
N ARG A 42 -9.58 -0.80 1.83
CA ARG A 42 -9.77 -0.98 0.39
C ARG A 42 -8.77 -1.98 -0.19
N MET A 43 -7.50 -1.95 0.23
CA MET A 43 -6.49 -2.93 -0.18
C MET A 43 -6.84 -4.37 0.25
N MET A 44 -7.39 -4.54 1.46
CA MET A 44 -7.88 -5.84 1.95
C MET A 44 -9.07 -6.33 1.12
N VAL A 45 -10.07 -5.47 0.91
CA VAL A 45 -11.27 -5.78 0.09
C VAL A 45 -10.88 -6.13 -1.34
N PHE A 46 -9.98 -5.36 -1.97
CA PHE A 46 -9.52 -5.63 -3.34
C PHE A 46 -8.83 -7.00 -3.41
N SER A 47 -8.01 -7.33 -2.41
CA SER A 47 -7.36 -8.63 -2.32
C SER A 47 -8.35 -9.79 -2.19
N GLU A 48 -9.40 -9.63 -1.38
CA GLU A 48 -10.49 -10.60 -1.23
C GLU A 48 -11.31 -10.77 -2.52
N LEU A 49 -11.50 -9.68 -3.26
CA LEU A 49 -12.08 -9.68 -4.60
C LEU A 49 -11.11 -10.13 -5.69
N GLU A 50 -9.92 -10.63 -5.32
CA GLU A 50 -8.95 -11.19 -6.24
C GLU A 50 -8.43 -10.14 -7.26
N ILE A 51 -8.43 -8.87 -6.86
CA ILE A 51 -7.89 -7.68 -7.55
C ILE A 51 -6.57 -7.29 -6.85
N PRO A 52 -5.55 -6.77 -7.57
CA PRO A 52 -4.32 -6.33 -6.93
C PRO A 52 -4.57 -5.26 -5.84
N ALA A 53 -3.96 -5.41 -4.67
CA ALA A 53 -4.18 -4.51 -3.54
C ALA A 53 -3.83 -3.06 -3.89
N LEU A 54 -2.67 -2.84 -4.52
CA LEU A 54 -2.21 -1.50 -4.91
C LEU A 54 -3.22 -0.76 -5.82
N ALA A 55 -4.07 -1.48 -6.55
CA ALA A 55 -5.09 -0.86 -7.39
C ALA A 55 -6.12 -0.04 -6.59
N ALA A 56 -6.21 -0.25 -5.27
CA ALA A 56 -7.06 0.56 -4.39
C ALA A 56 -6.62 2.03 -4.34
N SER A 57 -5.31 2.31 -4.42
CA SER A 57 -4.79 3.67 -4.20
C SER A 57 -3.87 4.16 -5.31
N ILE A 58 -3.60 3.32 -6.33
CA ILE A 58 -2.62 3.67 -7.37
C ILE A 58 -3.00 4.93 -8.16
N SER A 59 -4.27 5.13 -8.49
CA SER A 59 -4.71 6.32 -9.24
C SER A 59 -4.44 7.60 -8.45
N GLU A 60 -4.76 7.60 -7.15
CA GLU A 60 -4.50 8.72 -6.25
C GLU A 60 -3.00 9.00 -6.08
N ILE A 61 -2.19 7.94 -5.92
CA ILE A 61 -0.72 8.07 -5.87
C ILE A 61 -0.18 8.69 -7.16
N GLU A 62 -0.67 8.27 -8.32
CA GLU A 62 -0.23 8.79 -9.61
C GLU A 62 -0.67 10.23 -9.85
N ASP A 63 -1.88 10.60 -9.42
CA ASP A 63 -2.38 11.96 -9.54
C ASP A 63 -1.59 12.95 -8.65
N LEU A 64 -1.19 12.52 -7.46
CA LEU A 64 -0.42 13.36 -6.52
C LEU A 64 1.08 13.36 -6.82
N TYR A 65 1.64 12.22 -7.25
CA TYR A 65 3.10 11.99 -7.27
C TYR A 65 3.62 11.41 -8.59
N GLY A 66 2.81 11.32 -9.64
CA GLY A 66 3.20 10.76 -10.94
C GLY A 66 4.17 11.64 -11.74
N GLU A 67 4.09 12.96 -11.58
CA GLU A 67 4.88 13.95 -12.34
C GLU A 67 6.04 14.55 -11.50
N GLN A 68 6.75 13.70 -10.75
CA GLN A 68 7.97 14.09 -10.02
C GLN A 68 9.09 13.05 -10.14
N GLU A 69 10.33 13.47 -9.93
CA GLU A 69 11.54 12.66 -10.17
C GLU A 69 12.15 12.02 -8.89
N ILE A 70 11.80 12.54 -7.71
CA ILE A 70 12.35 12.13 -6.41
C ILE A 70 11.99 10.66 -6.11
N PHE A 71 10.75 10.26 -6.39
CA PHE A 71 10.27 8.88 -6.38
C PHE A 71 9.68 8.55 -7.75
N ASN A 72 10.53 8.54 -8.78
CA ASN A 72 10.08 8.41 -10.17
C ASN A 72 9.32 7.09 -10.39
N LEU A 73 8.03 7.17 -10.74
CA LEU A 73 7.17 6.01 -10.97
C LEU A 73 7.47 5.27 -12.27
N ASN A 74 8.27 5.80 -13.20
CA ASN A 74 8.79 5.02 -14.34
C ASN A 74 9.89 4.04 -13.91
N ASN A 75 10.55 4.31 -12.78
CA ASN A 75 11.63 3.47 -12.28
C ASN A 75 11.10 2.16 -11.68
N SER A 76 11.66 1.03 -12.11
CA SER A 76 11.25 -0.30 -11.63
C SER A 76 11.46 -0.50 -10.12
N PHE A 77 12.50 0.11 -9.55
CA PHE A 77 12.78 0.01 -8.12
C PHE A 77 11.76 0.80 -7.29
N SER A 78 11.31 1.97 -7.76
CA SER A 78 10.23 2.74 -7.12
C SER A 78 8.93 1.93 -7.11
N LYS A 79 8.56 1.33 -8.26
CA LYS A 79 7.39 0.43 -8.36
C LYS A 79 7.48 -0.76 -7.40
N GLN A 80 8.63 -1.42 -7.36
CA GLN A 80 8.86 -2.54 -6.43
C GLN A 80 8.75 -2.08 -4.98
N THR A 81 9.29 -0.91 -4.66
CA THR A 81 9.20 -0.34 -3.31
C THR A 81 7.75 -0.16 -2.89
N MET A 82 6.87 0.39 -3.75
CA MET A 82 5.44 0.48 -3.45
C MET A 82 4.81 -0.90 -3.16
N GLY A 83 5.16 -1.92 -3.96
CA GLY A 83 4.69 -3.29 -3.69
C GLY A 83 5.15 -3.84 -2.33
N VAL A 84 6.38 -3.52 -1.91
CA VAL A 84 6.90 -3.91 -0.59
C VAL A 84 6.23 -3.10 0.53
N MET A 85 5.92 -1.82 0.33
CA MET A 85 5.14 -1.02 1.28
C MET A 85 3.77 -1.64 1.54
N VAL A 86 3.03 -2.00 0.49
CA VAL A 86 1.74 -2.69 0.59
C VAL A 86 1.88 -4.01 1.36
N LYS A 87 2.91 -4.80 1.03
CA LYS A 87 3.18 -6.06 1.73
C LYS A 87 3.43 -5.85 3.23
N ASP A 88 4.28 -4.87 3.57
CA ASP A 88 4.62 -4.53 4.94
C ASP A 88 3.35 -4.18 5.73
N ILE A 89 2.56 -3.23 5.23
CA ILE A 89 1.31 -2.79 5.85
C ILE A 89 0.34 -3.97 6.07
N LEU A 90 0.01 -4.71 5.01
CA LEU A 90 -1.00 -5.78 5.04
C LEU A 90 -0.58 -6.98 5.91
N ARG A 91 0.72 -7.21 6.10
CA ARG A 91 1.22 -8.28 6.96
C ARG A 91 0.75 -8.14 8.40
N SER A 92 0.61 -6.91 8.90
CA SER A 92 0.04 -6.64 10.24
C SER A 92 -1.37 -7.20 10.44
N PHE A 93 -2.12 -7.33 9.34
CA PHE A 93 -3.49 -7.78 9.32
C PHE A 93 -3.61 -9.27 8.93
N GLY A 94 -2.48 -9.99 8.87
CA GLY A 94 -2.42 -11.43 8.58
C GLY A 94 -2.46 -11.78 7.09
N TYR A 95 -2.28 -10.79 6.20
CA TYR A 95 -2.28 -10.99 4.76
C TYR A 95 -0.87 -11.24 4.24
N ASP A 96 -0.71 -12.18 3.32
CA ASP A 96 0.54 -12.36 2.56
C ASP A 96 0.26 -12.49 1.06
N ASN A 97 1.27 -12.20 0.24
CA ASN A 97 1.14 -12.18 -1.19
C ASN A 97 0.99 -13.61 -1.73
N THR A 98 0.02 -13.82 -2.62
CA THR A 98 -0.22 -15.16 -3.20
C THR A 98 0.15 -15.23 -4.67
N LYS A 99 -0.15 -14.17 -5.42
CA LYS A 99 0.11 -14.05 -6.86
C LYS A 99 0.09 -12.59 -7.27
N SER A 100 0.52 -12.33 -8.50
CA SER A 100 0.35 -11.02 -9.13
C SER A 100 -0.71 -11.10 -10.22
N LYS A 101 -1.45 -10.01 -10.40
CA LYS A 101 -2.43 -9.84 -11.48
C LYS A 101 -2.28 -8.47 -12.11
N ASP A 102 -2.87 -8.31 -13.29
CA ASP A 102 -2.95 -7.02 -13.97
C ASP A 102 -3.80 -6.04 -13.15
N ILE A 103 -3.34 -4.79 -13.08
CA ILE A 103 -4.15 -3.69 -12.57
C ILE A 103 -5.30 -3.44 -13.56
N PRO A 104 -6.54 -3.22 -13.08
CA PRO A 104 -7.66 -2.90 -13.96
C PRO A 104 -7.34 -1.74 -14.90
N LYS A 105 -7.76 -1.89 -16.17
CA LYS A 105 -7.46 -0.92 -17.22
C LYS A 105 -7.94 0.48 -16.84
N GLY A 106 -7.08 1.47 -17.07
CA GLY A 106 -7.38 2.88 -16.81
C GLY A 106 -7.10 3.36 -15.38
N LEU A 107 -6.77 2.45 -14.44
CA LEU A 107 -6.43 2.87 -13.06
C LEU A 107 -4.98 3.34 -12.91
N SER A 108 -4.07 2.92 -13.78
CA SER A 108 -2.65 3.23 -13.64
C SER A 108 -1.99 3.43 -15.00
N LYS A 109 -1.17 4.48 -15.09
CA LYS A 109 -0.29 4.79 -16.23
C LYS A 109 1.10 4.16 -16.05
N TYR A 110 1.54 3.94 -14.82
CA TYR A 110 2.91 3.49 -14.54
C TYR A 110 3.01 2.02 -14.13
N VAL A 111 1.97 1.43 -13.54
CA VAL A 111 1.99 0.08 -12.95
C VAL A 111 1.01 -0.84 -13.67
N ASN A 112 1.55 -1.86 -14.35
CA ASN A 112 0.74 -2.82 -15.09
C ASN A 112 0.24 -3.98 -14.21
N THR A 113 1.04 -4.41 -13.24
CA THR A 113 0.74 -5.56 -12.39
C THR A 113 1.07 -5.26 -10.93
N ALA A 114 0.33 -5.88 -10.02
CA ALA A 114 0.60 -5.81 -8.59
C ALA A 114 0.12 -7.08 -7.88
N ALA A 115 0.51 -7.21 -6.61
CA ALA A 115 0.21 -8.40 -5.82
C ALA A 115 -1.24 -8.44 -5.32
N VAL A 116 -1.79 -9.66 -5.29
CA VAL A 116 -3.05 -10.03 -4.64
C VAL A 116 -2.71 -10.80 -3.37
N TYR A 117 -3.38 -10.46 -2.28
CA TYR A 117 -3.07 -11.01 -0.96
C TYR A 117 -4.19 -11.94 -0.48
N LYS A 118 -3.85 -12.87 0.42
CA LYS A 118 -4.84 -13.65 1.16
C LYS A 118 -4.49 -13.61 2.63
N LYS A 119 -5.51 -13.69 3.48
CA LYS A 119 -5.34 -13.84 4.91
C LYS A 119 -4.87 -15.25 5.22
N LEU A 120 -3.60 -15.40 5.57
CA LEU A 120 -2.93 -16.69 5.78
C LEU A 120 -2.36 -16.85 7.19
N ASP A 121 -2.28 -15.76 7.96
CA ASP A 121 -1.72 -15.75 9.31
C ASP A 121 -2.66 -15.02 10.28
N THR A 122 -2.38 -15.18 11.58
CA THR A 122 -3.09 -14.48 12.64
C THR A 122 -2.72 -12.99 12.61
N PRO A 123 -3.70 -12.07 12.53
CA PRO A 123 -3.43 -10.64 12.55
C PRO A 123 -2.83 -10.19 13.88
N SER A 124 -1.84 -9.31 13.82
CA SER A 124 -1.35 -8.57 14.99
C SER A 124 -2.08 -7.24 15.20
N LYS A 125 -2.81 -6.76 14.18
CA LYS A 125 -3.68 -5.59 14.22
C LYS A 125 -5.02 -5.90 13.57
N ASN A 126 -6.08 -5.25 14.07
CA ASN A 126 -7.40 -5.27 13.45
C ASN A 126 -7.80 -3.85 13.08
N LEU A 127 -8.43 -3.70 11.92
CA LEU A 127 -9.04 -2.44 11.52
C LEU A 127 -10.43 -2.34 12.16
N LYS A 128 -10.75 -1.19 12.75
CA LYS A 128 -12.09 -0.89 13.27
C LYS A 128 -12.69 0.20 12.41
N SER A 129 -13.70 -0.15 11.60
CA SER A 129 -14.49 0.82 10.84
C SER A 129 -15.67 1.33 11.68
N SER A 130 -16.07 2.57 11.43
CA SER A 130 -17.30 3.17 11.95
C SER A 130 -17.95 3.97 10.82
N PHE A 131 -19.26 3.78 10.64
CA PHE A 131 -20.07 4.56 9.72
C PHE A 131 -21.12 5.30 10.53
N GLU A 132 -21.27 6.60 10.32
CA GLU A 132 -22.31 7.42 10.93
C GLU A 132 -23.15 8.04 9.81
N ILE A 133 -24.47 7.85 9.89
CA ILE A 133 -25.44 8.51 9.02
C ILE A 133 -25.95 9.72 9.81
N VAL A 134 -25.73 10.92 9.28
CA VAL A 134 -26.24 12.16 9.85
C VAL A 134 -27.40 12.68 9.00
N GLU A 135 -28.37 13.32 9.65
CA GLU A 135 -29.49 13.95 8.94
C GLU A 135 -29.05 15.23 8.23
N PHE A 136 -29.78 15.60 7.18
CA PHE A 136 -29.57 16.84 6.46
C PHE A 136 -30.21 17.98 7.27
N GLU A 137 -29.43 19.01 7.63
CA GLU A 137 -29.94 20.22 8.29
C GLU A 137 -30.82 21.08 7.36
#